data_AF-A0A7N8XJ65-F1
#
_entry.id   AF-A0A7N8XJ65-F1
#
_cell.length_a   1.000
_cell.length_b   1.000
_cell.length_c   1.000
_cell.angle_alpha   90.00
_cell.angle_beta   90.00
_cell.angle_gamma   90.00
#
_symmetry.space_group_name_H-M   'P 1'
#
loop_
_entity.id
_entity.type
_entity.pdbx_description
1 polymer ?
#
loop_
_entity_poly.entity_id
_entity_poly.type
_entity_poly.pdbx_seq_one_letter_code
_entity_poly.pdbx_strand_id
1 'polypeptide(L)'
;MTTQRVLPQSKETLLQNYNKRLKDDIRSILDNFTEIIKTAKIEDETQVSRATQAEQDHYEMHVRAANIVRAGESLMKLVSDLKQFLILNDFPSVNDAISLQNQQLRTLQEECDKKLTSLRDEIANDLYELEEEYYSSSYGQWDSTDLPLCEAYRRRDSWASPGSSCSSTQGDKEDMDGPPLQETNPQHHLNGHGTSSIEKP
;
A
#
# COMPACT_ATOMS: atom_id res chain seq x y z
N MET A 1 -16.72 -26.24 0.77
CA MET A 1 -17.96 -25.62 1.27
C MET A 1 -17.82 -24.11 1.11
N THR A 2 -18.60 -23.51 0.23
CA THR A 2 -18.65 -22.05 0.06
C THR A 2 -19.35 -21.45 1.27
N THR A 3 -18.58 -20.89 2.20
CA THR A 3 -19.11 -20.08 3.29
C THR A 3 -19.81 -18.88 2.69
N GLN A 4 -21.15 -18.92 2.66
CA GLN A 4 -21.97 -17.79 2.29
C GLN A 4 -21.68 -16.69 3.32
N ARG A 5 -20.89 -15.68 2.92
CA ARG A 5 -20.59 -14.54 3.78
C ARG A 5 -21.90 -13.79 4.02
N VAL A 6 -22.52 -14.02 5.17
CA VAL A 6 -23.66 -13.23 5.64
C VAL A 6 -23.13 -11.80 5.83
N LEU A 7 -23.61 -10.88 4.99
CA LEU A 7 -23.26 -9.47 5.11
C LEU A 7 -23.86 -8.94 6.42
N PRO A 8 -23.13 -8.12 7.19
CA PRO A 8 -23.69 -7.39 8.32
C PRO A 8 -24.97 -6.66 7.89
N GLN A 9 -26.02 -6.71 8.72
CA GLN A 9 -27.35 -6.16 8.43
C GLN A 9 -27.32 -4.67 8.02
N SER A 10 -26.35 -3.90 8.52
CA SER A 10 -26.11 -2.52 8.12
C SER A 10 -25.66 -2.38 6.66
N LYS A 11 -24.83 -3.30 6.16
CA LYS A 11 -24.39 -3.33 4.76
C LYS A 11 -25.54 -3.72 3.83
N GLU A 12 -26.36 -4.69 4.23
CA GLU A 12 -27.53 -5.09 3.45
C GLU A 12 -28.54 -3.94 3.34
N THR A 13 -28.84 -3.26 4.45
CA THR A 13 -29.70 -2.08 4.47
C THR A 13 -29.14 -0.96 3.59
N LEU A 14 -27.82 -0.73 3.58
CA LEU A 14 -27.17 0.25 2.70
C LEU A 14 -27.39 -0.10 1.22
N LEU A 15 -27.18 -1.37 0.83
CA LEU A 15 -27.38 -1.84 -0.54
C LEU A 15 -28.85 -1.76 -0.99
N GLN A 16 -29.79 -1.99 -0.08
CA GLN A 16 -31.21 -1.79 -0.34
C GLN A 16 -31.53 -0.31 -0.59
N ASN A 17 -30.93 0.61 0.19
CA ASN A 17 -31.08 2.05 -0.02
C ASN A 17 -30.50 2.51 -1.36
N TYR A 18 -29.34 1.96 -1.78
CA TYR A 18 -28.78 2.22 -3.11
C TYR A 18 -29.71 1.77 -4.23
N ASN A 19 -30.27 0.56 -4.12
CA ASN A 19 -31.25 0.06 -5.08
C ASN A 19 -32.51 0.93 -5.13
N LYS A 20 -32.99 1.37 -3.96
CA LYS A 20 -34.15 2.26 -3.88
C LYS A 20 -33.87 3.59 -4.59
N ARG A 21 -32.77 4.27 -4.25
CA ARG A 21 -32.34 5.52 -4.91
C ARG A 21 -32.24 5.36 -6.42
N LEU A 22 -31.59 4.29 -6.90
CA LEU A 22 -31.47 4.00 -8.33
C LEU A 22 -32.84 3.95 -9.02
N LYS A 23 -33.78 3.18 -8.45
CA LYS A 23 -35.12 3.03 -9.01
C LYS A 23 -35.91 4.33 -9.00
N ASP A 24 -35.82 5.09 -7.90
CA ASP A 24 -36.54 6.34 -7.74
C ASP A 24 -36.00 7.43 -8.68
N ASP A 25 -34.68 7.55 -8.83
CA ASP A 25 -34.05 8.51 -9.73
C ASP A 25 -34.33 8.17 -11.22
N ILE A 26 -34.24 6.90 -11.62
CA ILE A 26 -34.58 6.47 -12.99
C ILE A 26 -36.06 6.74 -13.29
N ARG A 27 -36.96 6.41 -12.36
CA ARG A 27 -38.40 6.68 -12.51
C ARG A 27 -38.64 8.18 -12.65
N SER A 28 -38.02 9.00 -11.81
CA SER A 28 -38.11 10.46 -11.88
C SER A 28 -37.68 10.99 -13.25
N ILE A 29 -36.57 10.49 -13.82
CA ILE A 29 -36.12 10.89 -15.16
C ILE A 29 -37.17 10.54 -16.22
N LEU A 30 -37.68 9.30 -16.19
CA LEU A 30 -38.67 8.84 -17.16
C LEU A 30 -39.98 9.61 -17.07
N ASP A 31 -40.49 9.83 -15.86
CA ASP A 31 -41.76 10.52 -15.64
C ASP A 31 -41.65 12.00 -16.06
N ASN A 32 -40.59 12.70 -15.66
CA ASN A 32 -40.38 14.09 -16.08
C ASN A 32 -40.20 14.21 -17.59
N PHE A 33 -39.46 13.29 -18.23
CA PHE A 33 -39.29 13.31 -19.69
C PHE A 33 -40.61 13.04 -20.41
N THR A 34 -41.36 12.03 -19.97
CA THR A 34 -42.68 11.69 -20.53
C THR A 34 -43.60 12.90 -20.52
N GLU A 35 -43.56 13.65 -19.43
CA GLU A 35 -44.42 14.81 -19.28
C GLU A 35 -43.94 16.02 -20.10
N ILE A 36 -42.63 16.23 -20.28
CA ILE A 36 -42.13 17.22 -21.25
C ILE A 36 -42.71 16.95 -22.64
N ILE A 37 -42.76 15.68 -23.06
CA ILE A 37 -43.35 15.30 -24.35
C ILE A 37 -44.86 15.59 -24.38
N LYS A 38 -45.58 15.37 -23.27
CA LYS A 38 -47.01 15.72 -23.18
C LYS A 38 -47.23 17.23 -23.29
N THR A 39 -46.47 18.04 -22.56
CA THR A 39 -46.57 19.50 -22.59
C THR A 39 -46.17 20.07 -23.96
N ALA A 40 -45.28 19.41 -24.70
CA ALA A 40 -44.90 19.83 -26.04
C ALA A 40 -46.00 19.60 -27.11
N LYS A 41 -47.02 18.80 -26.79
CA LYS A 41 -48.12 18.52 -27.70
C LYS A 41 -49.06 19.73 -27.75
N ILE A 42 -49.27 20.25 -28.95
CA ILE A 42 -50.24 21.33 -29.19
C ILE A 42 -51.63 20.71 -29.22
N GLU A 43 -52.51 21.13 -28.30
CA GLU A 43 -53.93 20.76 -28.27
C GLU A 43 -54.81 21.93 -28.73
N ASP A 44 -56.02 21.63 -29.20
CA ASP A 44 -56.98 22.63 -29.69
C ASP A 44 -57.69 23.35 -28.53
N GLU A 45 -58.01 24.64 -28.77
CA GLU A 45 -58.82 25.57 -27.95
C GLU A 45 -59.03 25.18 -26.47
N THR A 46 -58.11 25.63 -25.61
CA THR A 46 -58.30 25.61 -24.15
C THR A 46 -59.11 26.84 -23.71
N GLN A 47 -59.64 26.83 -22.48
CA GLN A 47 -60.34 28.00 -21.91
C GLN A 47 -59.41 29.22 -21.68
N VAL A 48 -58.10 29.07 -21.91
CA VAL A 48 -57.07 30.07 -21.63
C VAL A 48 -56.45 30.55 -22.96
N SER A 49 -56.02 31.80 -23.01
CA SER A 49 -55.36 32.31 -24.22
C SER A 49 -54.10 31.51 -24.54
N ARG A 50 -53.83 31.31 -25.85
CA ARG A 50 -52.64 30.58 -26.31
C ARG A 50 -51.33 31.19 -25.79
N ALA A 51 -51.26 32.51 -25.64
CA ALA A 51 -50.07 33.18 -25.11
C ALA A 51 -49.83 32.81 -23.65
N THR A 52 -50.88 32.78 -22.83
CA THR A 52 -50.80 32.38 -21.42
C THR A 52 -50.46 30.89 -21.28
N GLN A 53 -51.06 30.03 -22.11
CA GLN A 53 -50.76 28.59 -22.11
C GLN A 53 -49.29 28.33 -22.46
N ALA A 54 -48.77 28.97 -23.52
CA ALA A 54 -47.38 28.81 -23.93
C ALA A 54 -46.38 29.21 -22.85
N GLU A 55 -46.69 30.25 -22.07
CA GLU A 55 -45.83 30.68 -20.97
C GLU A 55 -45.89 29.72 -19.78
N GLN A 56 -47.07 29.19 -19.44
CA GLN A 56 -47.21 28.12 -18.43
C GLN A 56 -46.41 26.86 -18.83
N ASP A 57 -46.61 26.41 -20.07
CA ASP A 57 -45.94 25.23 -20.63
C ASP A 57 -44.41 25.40 -20.61
N HIS A 58 -43.92 26.60 -20.91
CA HIS A 58 -42.50 26.94 -20.84
C HIS A 58 -41.94 26.79 -19.42
N TYR A 59 -42.61 27.35 -18.39
CA TYR A 59 -42.16 27.19 -17.00
C TYR A 59 -42.23 25.73 -16.53
N GLU A 60 -43.28 25.01 -16.92
CA GLU A 60 -43.43 23.59 -16.59
C GLU A 60 -42.30 22.74 -17.20
N MET A 61 -41.98 22.95 -18.48
CA MET A 61 -40.87 22.26 -19.14
C MET A 61 -39.53 22.53 -18.44
N HIS A 62 -39.26 23.78 -18.03
CA HIS A 62 -38.03 24.13 -17.29
C HIS A 62 -37.92 23.40 -15.97
N VAL A 63 -39.00 23.34 -15.19
CA VAL A 63 -39.02 22.63 -13.90
C VAL A 63 -38.79 21.13 -14.12
N ARG A 64 -39.43 20.53 -15.13
CA ARG A 64 -39.26 19.11 -15.46
C ARG A 64 -37.83 18.81 -15.92
N ALA A 65 -37.23 19.67 -16.75
CA ALA A 65 -35.84 19.53 -17.17
C ALA A 65 -34.87 19.63 -15.98
N ALA A 66 -35.09 20.57 -15.06
CA ALA A 66 -34.30 20.70 -13.85
C ALA A 66 -34.39 19.45 -12.95
N ASN A 67 -35.58 18.85 -12.83
CA ASN A 67 -35.77 17.61 -12.07
C ASN A 67 -35.02 16.43 -12.69
N ILE A 68 -34.93 16.34 -14.02
CA ILE A 68 -34.13 15.33 -14.73
C ILE A 68 -32.64 15.49 -14.38
N VAL A 69 -32.12 16.72 -14.47
CA VAL A 69 -30.71 17.01 -14.13
C VAL A 69 -30.42 16.64 -12.67
N ARG A 70 -31.31 17.01 -11.74
CA ARG A 70 -31.16 16.69 -10.31
C ARG A 70 -31.12 15.18 -10.05
N ALA A 71 -31.98 14.41 -10.71
CA ALA A 71 -31.96 12.94 -10.63
C ALA A 71 -30.65 12.37 -11.21
N GLY A 72 -30.16 12.93 -12.34
CA GLY A 72 -28.87 12.58 -12.93
C GLY A 72 -27.69 12.81 -11.97
N GLU A 73 -27.65 13.96 -11.28
CA GLU A 73 -26.63 14.23 -10.25
C GLU A 73 -26.72 13.25 -9.08
N SER A 74 -27.93 12.89 -8.64
CA SER A 74 -28.13 11.89 -7.59
C SER A 74 -27.57 10.51 -8.01
N LEU A 75 -27.77 10.11 -9.28
CA LEU A 75 -27.19 8.89 -9.84
C LEU A 75 -25.65 8.96 -9.88
N MET A 76 -25.07 10.11 -10.24
CA MET A 76 -23.61 10.29 -10.21
C MET A 76 -23.05 10.12 -8.79
N LYS A 77 -23.72 10.67 -7.78
CA LYS A 77 -23.36 10.46 -6.36
C LYS A 77 -23.48 8.99 -5.97
N LEU A 78 -24.56 8.32 -6.37
CA LEU A 78 -24.76 6.89 -6.11
C LEU A 78 -23.62 6.02 -6.69
N VAL A 79 -23.15 6.33 -7.91
CA VAL A 79 -22.00 5.63 -8.52
C VAL A 79 -20.72 5.85 -7.70
N SER A 80 -20.50 7.08 -7.21
CA SER A 80 -19.37 7.37 -6.33
C SER A 80 -19.44 6.59 -5.01
N ASP A 81 -20.62 6.55 -4.39
CA ASP A 81 -20.87 5.80 -3.16
C ASP A 81 -20.60 4.29 -3.35
N LEU A 82 -21.04 3.72 -4.48
CA LEU A 82 -20.78 2.33 -4.84
C LEU A 82 -19.29 2.02 -5.02
N LYS A 83 -18.54 2.93 -5.69
CA LYS A 83 -17.09 2.78 -5.82
C LYS A 83 -16.41 2.77 -4.45
N GLN A 84 -16.78 3.71 -3.58
CA GLN A 84 -16.25 3.77 -2.22
C GLN A 84 -16.59 2.51 -1.43
N PHE A 85 -17.83 2.02 -1.53
CA PHE A 85 -18.24 0.77 -0.89
C PHE A 85 -17.38 -0.41 -1.36
N LEU A 86 -17.13 -0.57 -2.67
CA LEU A 86 -16.35 -1.67 -3.23
C LEU A 86 -14.87 -1.59 -2.86
N ILE A 87 -14.27 -0.41 -2.97
CA ILE A 87 -12.86 -0.19 -2.63
C ILE A 87 -12.63 -0.46 -1.14
N LEU A 88 -13.53 0.04 -0.27
CA LEU A 88 -13.32 -0.06 1.17
C LEU A 88 -13.69 -1.43 1.76
N ASN A 89 -14.58 -2.21 1.13
CA ASN A 89 -15.04 -3.47 1.73
C ASN A 89 -13.97 -4.55 1.82
N ASP A 90 -12.95 -4.50 0.95
CA ASP A 90 -11.95 -5.57 0.84
C ASP A 90 -10.77 -5.38 1.80
N PHE A 91 -10.56 -4.18 2.34
CA PHE A 91 -9.44 -3.92 3.26
C PHE A 91 -9.40 -4.83 4.49
N PRO A 92 -10.52 -5.13 5.19
CA PRO A 92 -10.46 -6.05 6.32
C PRO A 92 -9.97 -7.45 5.94
N SER A 93 -10.48 -8.02 4.84
CA SER A 93 -10.07 -9.36 4.39
C SER A 93 -8.62 -9.40 3.92
N VAL A 94 -8.18 -8.35 3.21
CA VAL A 94 -6.78 -8.19 2.80
C VAL A 94 -5.87 -8.03 4.01
N ASN A 95 -6.28 -7.24 5.00
CA ASN A 95 -5.52 -7.02 6.23
C ASN A 95 -5.41 -8.30 7.08
N ASP A 96 -6.48 -9.10 7.14
CA ASP A 96 -6.46 -10.41 7.79
C ASP A 96 -5.50 -11.36 7.08
N ALA A 97 -5.49 -11.37 5.73
CA ALA A 97 -4.56 -12.19 4.95
C ALA A 97 -3.09 -11.77 5.17
N ILE A 98 -2.82 -10.46 5.19
CA ILE A 98 -1.49 -9.91 5.49
C ILE A 98 -1.07 -10.29 6.93
N SER A 99 -1.99 -10.18 7.89
CA SER A 99 -1.71 -10.53 9.28
C SER A 99 -1.38 -12.01 9.44
N LEU A 100 -2.12 -12.89 8.76
CA LEU A 100 -1.87 -14.33 8.73
C LEU A 100 -0.51 -14.65 8.10
N GLN A 101 -0.19 -14.03 6.96
CA GLN A 101 1.09 -14.24 6.29
C GLN A 101 2.26 -13.78 7.17
N ASN A 102 2.14 -12.62 7.81
CA ASN A 102 3.15 -12.14 8.76
C ASN A 102 3.34 -13.10 9.92
N GLN A 103 2.26 -13.67 10.47
CA GLN A 103 2.37 -14.66 11.54
C GLN A 103 3.13 -15.91 11.06
N GLN A 104 2.81 -16.43 9.87
CA GLN A 104 3.51 -17.58 9.29
C GLN A 104 5.00 -17.31 9.10
N LEU A 105 5.36 -16.12 8.60
CA LEU A 105 6.76 -15.72 8.42
C LEU A 105 7.50 -15.63 9.75
N ARG A 106 6.87 -15.09 10.80
CA ARG A 106 7.48 -15.04 12.15
C ARG A 106 7.70 -16.43 12.71
N THR A 107 6.73 -17.33 12.58
CA THR A 107 6.89 -18.72 13.03
C THR A 107 8.03 -19.42 12.27
N LEU A 108 8.12 -19.23 10.96
CA LEU A 108 9.22 -19.79 10.17
C LEU A 108 10.59 -19.21 10.60
N GLN A 109 10.65 -17.91 10.87
CA GLN A 109 11.85 -17.26 11.39
C GLN A 109 12.27 -17.87 12.74
N GLU A 110 11.34 -18.01 13.68
CA GLU A 110 11.60 -18.63 14.99
C GLU A 110 12.10 -20.08 14.87
N GLU A 111 11.55 -20.86 13.93
CA GLU A 111 12.03 -22.21 13.65
C GLU A 111 13.46 -22.22 13.08
N CYS A 112 13.78 -21.30 12.16
CA CYS A 112 15.11 -21.15 11.61
C CYS A 112 16.12 -20.75 12.69
N ASP A 113 15.79 -19.76 13.52
CA ASP A 113 16.63 -19.28 14.61
C ASP A 113 16.89 -20.39 15.64
N LYS A 114 15.86 -21.19 15.96
CA LYS A 114 15.99 -22.35 16.83
C LYS A 114 16.94 -23.41 16.25
N LYS A 115 16.81 -23.72 14.96
CA LYS A 115 17.70 -24.68 14.28
C LYS A 115 19.14 -24.18 14.25
N LEU A 116 19.33 -22.89 13.97
CA LEU A 116 20.66 -22.27 13.95
C LEU A 116 21.33 -22.29 15.32
N THR A 117 20.55 -22.03 16.37
CA THR A 117 21.03 -22.12 17.76
C THR A 117 21.42 -23.56 18.13
N SER A 118 20.57 -24.55 17.81
CA SER A 118 20.87 -25.97 18.03
C SER A 118 22.17 -26.38 17.35
N LEU A 119 22.32 -26.03 16.06
CA LEU A 119 23.53 -26.36 15.30
C LEU A 119 24.78 -25.70 15.89
N ARG A 120 24.67 -24.45 16.33
CA ARG A 120 25.76 -23.73 16.98
C ARG A 120 26.18 -24.38 18.30
N ASP A 121 25.22 -24.87 19.08
CA ASP A 121 25.50 -25.57 20.34
C ASP A 121 26.07 -26.98 20.08
N GLU A 122 25.57 -27.71 19.07
CA GLU A 122 26.13 -28.99 18.60
C GLU A 122 27.61 -28.85 18.19
N ILE A 123 27.93 -27.86 17.33
CA ILE A 123 29.31 -27.59 16.90
C ILE A 123 30.20 -27.22 18.08
N ALA A 124 29.69 -26.43 19.04
CA ALA A 124 30.45 -26.06 20.22
C ALA A 124 30.78 -27.27 21.10
N ASN A 125 29.86 -28.22 21.25
CA ASN A 125 30.09 -29.47 21.97
C ASN A 125 31.12 -30.33 21.24
N ASP A 126 30.97 -30.54 19.93
CA ASP A 126 31.91 -31.33 19.13
C ASP A 126 33.34 -30.76 19.22
N LEU A 127 33.50 -29.43 19.15
CA LEU A 127 34.80 -28.77 19.29
C LEU A 127 35.41 -28.97 20.68
N TYR A 128 34.58 -28.92 21.73
CA TYR A 128 35.04 -29.15 23.10
C TYR A 128 35.50 -30.60 23.31
N GLU A 129 34.74 -31.58 22.81
CA GLU A 129 35.11 -33.00 22.88
C GLU A 129 36.42 -33.27 22.13
N LEU A 130 36.59 -32.69 20.94
CA LEU A 130 37.84 -32.79 20.17
C LEU A 130 39.04 -32.15 20.87
N GLU A 131 38.83 -31.00 21.51
CA GLU A 131 39.86 -30.32 22.31
C GLU A 131 40.28 -31.17 23.51
N GLU A 132 39.31 -31.74 24.23
CA GLU A 132 39.56 -32.62 25.37
C GLU A 132 40.33 -33.88 24.94
N GLU A 133 39.93 -34.54 23.84
CA GLU A 133 40.62 -35.72 23.31
C GLU A 133 42.06 -35.39 22.88
N TYR A 134 42.28 -34.23 22.24
CA TYR A 134 43.62 -33.78 21.83
C TYR A 134 44.57 -33.63 23.03
N TYR A 135 44.13 -32.97 24.11
CA TYR A 135 44.95 -32.79 25.31
C TYR A 135 45.07 -34.06 26.17
N SER A 136 44.09 -34.97 26.10
CA SER A 136 44.08 -36.24 26.84
C SER A 136 44.89 -37.34 26.14
N SER A 137 45.09 -37.23 24.82
CA SER A 137 45.93 -38.14 24.04
C SER A 137 47.38 -38.09 24.50
N SER A 138 48.08 -39.24 24.49
CA SER A 138 49.53 -39.33 24.73
C SER A 138 50.36 -38.52 23.72
N TYR A 139 49.73 -37.94 22.69
CA TYR A 139 50.33 -36.96 21.79
C TYR A 139 50.46 -35.54 22.39
N GLY A 140 49.81 -35.23 23.52
CA GLY A 140 50.07 -33.98 24.25
C GLY A 140 51.41 -33.98 24.97
N GLN A 141 51.99 -35.17 25.19
CA GLN A 141 53.31 -35.37 25.77
C GLN A 141 54.35 -35.60 24.67
N TRP A 142 54.31 -34.78 23.61
CA TRP A 142 55.43 -34.71 22.67
C TRP A 142 56.58 -34.03 23.38
N ASP A 143 57.68 -34.77 23.48
CA ASP A 143 58.94 -34.31 24.04
C ASP A 143 59.35 -32.98 23.41
N SER A 144 59.99 -32.12 24.19
CA SER A 144 60.19 -30.67 23.99
C SER A 144 61.03 -30.27 22.75
N THR A 145 61.20 -31.17 21.77
CA THR A 145 62.09 -31.01 20.60
C THR A 145 61.36 -30.75 19.28
N ASP A 146 60.07 -31.07 19.14
CA ASP A 146 59.31 -30.76 17.92
C ASP A 146 58.22 -29.71 18.17
N LEU A 147 58.26 -28.65 17.35
CA LEU A 147 57.34 -27.52 17.42
C LEU A 147 55.89 -27.99 17.15
N PRO A 148 54.88 -27.57 17.93
CA PRO A 148 53.49 -27.95 17.68
C PRO A 148 53.09 -27.64 16.23
N LEU A 149 52.40 -28.57 15.55
CA LEU A 149 51.99 -28.42 14.14
C LEU A 149 51.21 -27.12 13.88
N CYS A 150 50.49 -26.60 14.87
CA CYS A 150 49.79 -25.32 14.80
C CYS A 150 50.76 -24.11 14.77
N GLU A 151 51.86 -24.15 15.52
CA GLU A 151 52.93 -23.14 15.44
C GLU A 151 53.75 -23.27 14.17
N ALA A 152 53.97 -24.50 13.68
CA ALA A 152 54.64 -24.75 12.40
C ALA A 152 53.83 -24.17 11.22
N TYR A 153 52.50 -24.30 11.25
CA TYR A 153 51.61 -23.69 10.24
C TYR A 153 51.64 -22.15 10.31
N ARG A 154 51.52 -21.56 11.51
CA ARG A 154 51.65 -20.09 11.68
C ARG A 154 53.03 -19.54 11.29
N ARG A 155 54.10 -20.30 11.50
CA ARG A 155 55.46 -19.90 11.11
C ARG A 155 55.67 -19.96 9.60
N ARG A 156 54.96 -20.85 8.88
CA ARG A 156 55.01 -20.92 7.41
C ARG A 156 54.45 -19.68 6.74
N ASP A 157 53.39 -19.09 7.29
CA ASP A 157 52.87 -17.80 6.81
C ASP A 157 53.81 -16.62 7.14
N SER A 158 54.60 -16.72 8.20
CA SER A 158 55.63 -15.70 8.55
C SER A 158 56.86 -15.72 7.64
N TRP A 159 57.16 -16.82 6.94
CA TRP A 159 58.30 -16.91 6.00
C TRP A 159 57.90 -16.68 4.54
N ALA A 160 56.60 -16.53 4.25
CA ALA A 160 56.09 -16.09 2.96
C ALA A 160 56.12 -14.56 2.82
N SER A 161 57.26 -13.92 3.10
CA SER A 161 57.57 -12.58 2.60
C SER A 161 59.08 -12.33 2.73
N PRO A 162 59.78 -12.36 1.59
CA PRO A 162 60.20 -11.07 1.05
C PRO A 162 60.01 -10.97 -0.46
N GLY A 163 59.24 -9.96 -0.87
CA GLY A 163 59.42 -9.25 -2.12
C GLY A 163 59.02 -9.97 -3.41
N SER A 164 57.79 -9.74 -3.85
CA SER A 164 57.58 -9.46 -5.27
C SER A 164 56.63 -8.27 -5.40
N SER A 165 57.24 -7.11 -5.60
CA SER A 165 56.59 -5.94 -6.15
C SER A 165 56.27 -6.24 -7.63
N CYS A 166 55.02 -6.13 -8.03
CA CYS A 166 54.68 -5.85 -9.43
C CYS A 166 53.34 -5.11 -9.51
N SER A 167 53.47 -3.79 -9.58
CA SER A 167 52.58 -2.87 -10.27
C SER A 167 52.10 -3.39 -11.63
N SER A 168 50.83 -3.11 -11.99
CA SER A 168 50.31 -2.66 -13.30
C SER A 168 48.76 -2.75 -13.25
N THR A 169 47.99 -1.69 -13.02
CA THR A 169 47.38 -0.77 -14.02
C THR A 169 46.94 -1.39 -15.35
N GLN A 170 45.65 -1.74 -15.46
CA GLN A 170 44.76 -1.61 -16.64
C GLN A 170 43.39 -2.17 -16.19
N GLY A 171 42.28 -1.45 -16.14
CA GLY A 171 41.79 -0.43 -17.05
C GLY A 171 40.59 -1.04 -17.76
N ASP A 172 39.39 -0.90 -17.19
CA ASP A 172 38.17 -0.77 -17.98
C ASP A 172 37.10 -0.01 -17.20
N LYS A 173 36.46 0.86 -17.96
CA LYS A 173 35.67 2.01 -17.56
C LYS A 173 34.33 1.82 -18.24
N GLU A 174 33.25 1.64 -17.49
CA GLU A 174 31.91 1.92 -18.00
C GLU A 174 31.14 2.73 -16.96
N ASP A 175 30.80 3.94 -17.38
CA ASP A 175 30.04 4.96 -16.67
C ASP A 175 28.60 4.50 -16.41
N MET A 176 28.03 4.89 -15.27
CA MET A 176 26.64 5.36 -15.22
C MET A 176 26.43 6.29 -14.02
N ASP A 177 26.13 7.54 -14.36
CA ASP A 177 25.83 8.68 -13.50
C ASP A 177 24.64 8.46 -12.55
N GLY A 178 24.78 8.95 -11.32
CA GLY A 178 23.69 9.23 -10.38
C GLY A 178 24.22 10.00 -9.17
N PRO A 179 23.72 11.23 -8.85
CA PRO A 179 24.43 12.14 -7.96
C PRO A 179 24.23 11.79 -6.47
N PRO A 180 25.23 12.06 -5.59
CA PRO A 180 25.09 11.91 -4.15
C PRO A 180 24.38 13.12 -3.52
N LEU A 181 23.43 12.84 -2.63
CA LEU A 181 22.81 13.82 -1.74
C LEU A 181 23.87 14.37 -0.77
N GLN A 182 24.16 15.66 -0.87
CA GLN A 182 25.06 16.36 0.04
C GLN A 182 24.24 17.11 1.09
N GLU A 183 24.42 16.72 2.35
CA GLU A 183 24.03 17.51 3.51
C GLU A 183 24.76 18.85 3.50
N THR A 184 24.01 19.96 3.60
CA THR A 184 24.54 21.24 4.07
C THR A 184 23.46 21.97 4.86
N ASN A 185 23.70 22.14 6.17
CA ASN A 185 23.13 23.25 6.93
C ASN A 185 24.03 24.49 6.71
N PRO A 186 23.47 25.71 6.63
CA PRO A 186 23.73 26.63 7.75
C PRO A 186 22.57 27.58 8.10
N GLN A 187 22.50 27.95 9.39
CA GLN A 187 21.74 29.07 9.95
C GLN A 187 22.22 30.43 9.41
N HIS A 188 21.30 31.38 9.19
CA HIS A 188 21.37 32.75 9.74
C HIS A 188 20.07 33.55 9.51
N HIS A 189 19.50 34.03 10.63
CA HIS A 189 18.61 35.17 10.89
C HIS A 189 18.10 36.07 9.74
N LEU A 190 16.80 36.41 9.76
CA LEU A 190 16.29 37.78 10.05
C LEU A 190 14.75 37.88 10.03
N ASN A 191 14.30 38.90 10.76
CA ASN A 191 12.97 39.21 11.29
C ASN A 191 12.05 39.92 10.28
N GLY A 192 10.71 39.83 10.42
CA GLY A 192 9.80 40.74 9.70
C GLY A 192 8.31 40.38 9.73
N HIS A 193 7.55 41.03 10.63
CA HIS A 193 6.09 41.00 10.74
C HIS A 193 5.34 41.60 9.54
N GLY A 194 4.09 41.18 9.34
CA GLY A 194 3.13 41.87 8.46
C GLY A 194 1.78 41.17 8.34
N THR A 195 1.00 41.11 9.43
CA THR A 195 -0.43 40.74 9.38
C THR A 195 -1.25 41.93 8.91
N SER A 196 -1.89 41.84 7.74
CA SER A 196 -2.94 42.78 7.33
C SER A 196 -4.30 42.12 7.49
N SER A 197 -5.00 42.51 8.55
CA SER A 197 -6.43 42.24 8.74
C SER A 197 -7.23 43.03 7.70
N ILE A 198 -8.15 42.34 7.03
CA ILE A 198 -9.18 42.91 6.17
C ILE A 198 -10.34 43.36 7.06
N GLU A 199 -10.70 44.63 6.94
CA GLU A 199 -11.90 45.24 7.54
C GLU A 199 -12.84 45.62 6.40
N LYS A 200 -14.13 45.28 6.53
CA LYS A 200 -15.22 45.97 5.82
C LYS A 200 -16.55 45.76 6.54
N PRO A 201 -17.28 46.82 6.87
CA PRO A 201 -18.72 46.90 6.63
C PRO A 201 -19.04 47.17 5.15
#